data_AF-A0A8S0FQH2-F1
#
_entry.id   AF-A0A8S0FQH2-F1
#
_cell.length_a   1.000
_cell.length_b   1.000
_cell.length_c   1.000
_cell.angle_alpha   90.00
_cell.angle_beta   90.00
_cell.angle_gamma   90.00
#
_symmetry.space_group_name_H-M   'P 1'
#
loop_
_entity.id
_entity.type
_entity.pdbx_description
1 polymer ?
#
loop_
_entity_poly.entity_id
_entity_poly.type
_entity_poly.pdbx_seq_one_letter_code
_entity_poly.pdbx_strand_id
1 'polypeptide(L)'
;MITDVQKYLDTYFADLKSTTDRLQPLTLDTCQQANPELTARAAFSMNVRTFVLVKDKKTFCSSATGEMDIPLNELIPALDINKNVDMAILPGTPMVPNKPAIVIWYRNPLLKNSGVFAALNLNLTPSLFYSSRQEDYDGLALIIGNTALSTFSSRLMNVNELTDMPVHDYQ
;
A
#
# COMPACT_ATOMS: atom_id res chain seq x y z
N MET A 1 -15.87 1.21 17.96
CA MET A 1 -14.83 0.25 17.55
C MET A 1 -14.62 0.21 16.04
N ILE A 2 -15.59 -0.20 15.21
CA ILE A 2 -15.43 -0.16 13.73
C ILE A 2 -15.25 1.28 13.21
N THR A 3 -15.97 2.25 13.77
CA THR A 3 -15.80 3.67 13.42
C THR A 3 -14.41 4.19 13.79
N ASP A 4 -13.81 3.72 14.89
CA ASP A 4 -12.46 4.12 15.31
C ASP A 4 -11.39 3.60 14.35
N VAL A 5 -11.69 2.46 13.73
CA VAL A 5 -10.84 1.74 12.80
C VAL A 5 -10.86 2.38 11.42
N GLN A 6 -12.06 2.68 10.93
CA GLN A 6 -12.24 3.46 9.71
C GLN A 6 -11.53 4.80 9.86
N LYS A 7 -11.80 5.52 10.96
CA LYS A 7 -11.13 6.80 11.25
C LYS A 7 -9.61 6.69 11.32
N TYR A 8 -9.09 5.62 11.92
CA TYR A 8 -7.65 5.36 11.93
C TYR A 8 -7.12 5.17 10.51
N LEU A 9 -7.76 4.31 9.71
CA LEU A 9 -7.32 4.02 8.34
C LEU A 9 -7.43 5.25 7.45
N ASP A 10 -8.48 6.06 7.59
CA ASP A 10 -8.64 7.33 6.89
C ASP A 10 -7.51 8.29 7.22
N THR A 11 -7.19 8.43 8.50
CA THR A 11 -6.07 9.28 8.96
C THR A 11 -4.75 8.75 8.42
N TYR A 12 -4.53 7.43 8.49
CA TYR A 12 -3.32 6.79 8.01
C TYR A 12 -3.11 7.00 6.50
N PHE A 13 -4.14 6.77 5.69
CA PHE A 13 -4.03 6.96 4.24
C PHE A 13 -3.95 8.43 3.84
N ALA A 14 -4.53 9.35 4.63
CA ALA A 14 -4.34 10.79 4.45
C ALA A 14 -2.90 11.22 4.73
N ASP A 15 -2.30 10.73 5.82
CA ASP A 15 -0.89 11.00 6.18
C ASP A 15 0.07 10.40 5.16
N LEU A 16 -0.21 9.18 4.71
CA LEU A 16 0.55 8.53 3.64
C LEU A 16 0.46 9.35 2.35
N LYS A 17 -0.74 9.77 1.95
CA LYS A 17 -0.92 10.61 0.77
C LYS A 17 -0.13 11.91 0.89
N SER A 18 -0.24 12.62 2.01
CA SER A 18 0.52 13.85 2.28
C SER A 18 2.03 13.64 2.15
N THR A 19 2.53 12.50 2.63
CA THR A 19 3.93 12.12 2.49
C THR A 19 4.31 11.84 1.04
N THR A 20 3.47 11.11 0.30
CA THR A 20 3.71 10.83 -1.13
C THR A 20 3.63 12.09 -2.00
N ASP A 21 2.74 13.04 -1.69
CA ASP A 21 2.63 14.31 -2.39
C ASP A 21 3.93 15.13 -2.28
N ARG A 22 4.59 15.08 -1.11
CA ARG A 22 5.91 15.69 -0.89
C ARG A 22 7.04 14.98 -1.64
N LEU A 23 6.86 13.71 -1.98
CA LEU A 23 7.82 12.92 -2.79
C LEU A 23 7.63 13.10 -4.29
N GLN A 24 6.46 13.55 -4.75
CA GLN A 24 6.17 13.71 -6.19
C GLN A 24 7.22 14.54 -6.95
N PRO A 25 7.74 15.68 -6.43
CA PRO A 25 8.74 16.47 -7.13
C PRO A 25 10.04 15.69 -7.42
N LEU A 26 10.40 14.73 -6.56
CA LEU A 26 11.63 13.94 -6.71
C LEU A 26 11.62 13.03 -7.94
N THR A 27 10.46 12.83 -8.59
CA THR A 27 10.37 12.12 -9.88
C THR A 27 11.11 12.83 -11.03
N LEU A 28 11.47 14.10 -10.84
CA LEU A 28 12.30 14.84 -11.78
C LEU A 28 13.81 14.65 -11.55
N ASP A 29 14.20 14.22 -10.36
CA ASP A 29 15.60 14.08 -9.94
C ASP A 29 16.23 12.76 -10.40
N THR A 30 17.55 12.65 -10.23
CA THR A 30 18.25 11.37 -10.28
C THR A 30 18.04 10.58 -8.99
N CYS A 31 18.22 9.25 -9.02
CA CYS A 31 18.10 8.48 -7.78
C CYS A 31 19.12 8.91 -6.72
N GLN A 32 20.34 9.29 -7.12
CA GLN A 32 21.36 9.79 -6.19
C GLN A 32 20.90 11.04 -5.42
N GLN A 33 20.16 11.94 -6.06
CA GLN A 33 19.62 13.15 -5.44
C GLN A 33 18.38 12.85 -4.58
N ALA A 34 17.49 11.97 -5.06
CA ALA A 34 16.23 11.68 -4.40
C ALA A 34 16.36 10.71 -3.21
N ASN A 35 17.32 9.78 -3.26
CA ASN A 35 17.40 8.64 -2.33
C ASN A 35 17.51 9.04 -0.85
N PRO A 36 18.29 10.05 -0.44
CA PRO A 36 18.38 10.44 0.97
C PRO A 36 17.01 10.85 1.56
N GLU A 37 16.26 11.68 0.83
CA GLU A 37 14.92 12.13 1.24
C GLU A 37 13.92 10.96 1.19
N LEU A 38 13.97 10.14 0.15
CA LEU A 38 13.11 8.96 -0.01
C LEU A 38 13.31 7.96 1.14
N THR A 39 14.57 7.72 1.52
CA THR A 39 14.96 6.86 2.64
C THR A 39 14.51 7.45 3.98
N ALA A 40 14.76 8.74 4.21
CA ALA A 40 14.33 9.42 5.43
C ALA A 40 12.80 9.35 5.60
N ARG A 41 12.03 9.64 4.55
CA ARG A 41 10.56 9.54 4.61
C ARG A 41 10.09 8.12 4.84
N ALA A 42 10.70 7.11 4.21
CA ALA A 42 10.36 5.73 4.47
C ALA A 42 10.61 5.34 5.94
N ALA A 43 11.74 5.78 6.52
CA ALA A 43 12.10 5.48 7.90
C ALA A 43 11.14 6.10 8.94
N PHE A 44 10.58 7.28 8.66
CA PHE A 44 9.66 7.98 9.57
C PHE A 44 8.18 7.78 9.24
N SER A 45 7.85 7.03 8.19
CA SER A 45 6.46 6.72 7.84
C SER A 45 6.05 5.39 8.44
N MET A 46 5.11 5.43 9.39
CA MET A 46 4.62 4.22 10.03
C MET A 46 4.11 3.21 9.01
N ASN A 47 4.44 1.94 9.22
CA ASN A 47 4.05 0.80 8.40
C ASN A 47 4.50 0.84 6.93
N VAL A 48 5.26 1.84 6.47
CA VAL A 48 5.86 1.84 5.13
C VAL A 48 7.04 0.86 5.10
N ARG A 49 7.07 0.00 4.09
CA ARG A 49 8.22 -0.87 3.76
C ARG A 49 9.18 -0.16 2.82
N THR A 50 8.66 0.50 1.80
CA THR A 50 9.46 1.27 0.85
C THR A 50 8.61 2.28 0.10
N PHE A 51 9.24 3.39 -0.28
CA PHE A 51 8.78 4.27 -1.34
C PHE A 51 9.61 4.05 -2.59
N VAL A 52 8.96 4.09 -3.75
CA VAL A 52 9.58 3.94 -5.05
C VAL A 52 9.12 5.08 -5.96
N LEU A 53 10.07 5.74 -6.61
CA LEU A 53 9.80 6.76 -7.61
C LEU A 53 9.70 6.11 -8.99
N VAL A 54 8.67 6.51 -9.73
CA VAL A 54 8.37 6.02 -11.08
C VAL A 54 8.41 7.20 -12.05
N LYS A 55 9.14 7.04 -13.14
CA LYS A 55 9.26 8.02 -14.22
C LYS A 55 9.06 7.29 -15.55
N ASP A 56 8.10 7.77 -16.32
CA ASP A 56 7.71 7.17 -17.60
C ASP A 56 7.57 5.63 -17.55
N LYS A 57 6.71 5.15 -16.64
CA LYS A 57 6.39 3.74 -16.38
C LYS A 57 7.53 2.91 -15.77
N LYS A 58 8.74 3.46 -15.63
CA LYS A 58 9.89 2.77 -15.05
C LYS A 58 10.11 3.20 -13.61
N THR A 59 10.28 2.23 -12.72
CA THR A 59 10.80 2.48 -11.37
C THR A 59 12.27 2.81 -11.50
N PHE A 60 12.71 3.94 -10.94
CA PHE A 60 14.11 4.37 -11.06
C PHE A 60 14.83 4.54 -9.72
N CYS A 61 14.09 4.68 -8.62
CA CYS A 61 14.67 4.85 -7.30
C CYS A 61 13.79 4.25 -6.22
N SER A 62 14.38 3.46 -5.33
CA SER A 62 13.74 2.81 -4.19
C SER A 62 14.40 3.26 -2.90
N SER A 63 13.59 3.54 -1.88
CA SER A 63 14.07 3.90 -0.53
C SER A 63 14.84 2.76 0.15
N ALA A 64 14.66 1.52 -0.31
CA ALA A 64 15.23 0.34 0.32
C ALA A 64 16.41 -0.23 -0.48
N THR A 65 16.35 -0.17 -1.81
CA THR A 65 17.33 -0.82 -2.70
C THR A 65 18.14 0.17 -3.54
N GLY A 66 17.83 1.46 -3.47
CA GLY A 66 18.52 2.47 -4.27
C GLY A 66 18.08 2.47 -5.72
N GLU A 67 19.04 2.69 -6.61
CA GLU A 67 18.81 2.79 -8.04
C GLU A 67 18.27 1.48 -8.63
N MET A 68 17.36 1.60 -9.58
CA MET A 68 16.76 0.47 -10.28
C MET A 68 16.33 0.89 -11.69
N ASP A 69 16.12 -0.07 -12.59
CA ASP A 69 15.54 0.20 -13.91
C ASP A 69 14.64 -0.97 -14.29
N ILE A 70 13.43 -0.97 -13.71
CA ILE A 70 12.44 -2.03 -13.90
C ILE A 70 11.12 -1.37 -14.30
N PRO A 71 10.42 -1.85 -15.34
CA PRO A 71 9.05 -1.41 -15.62
C PRO A 71 8.13 -1.69 -14.43
N LEU A 72 7.30 -0.71 -14.03
CA LEU A 72 6.43 -0.87 -12.86
C LEU A 72 5.45 -2.04 -13.03
N ASN A 73 4.98 -2.29 -14.25
CA ASN A 73 4.08 -3.42 -14.55
C ASN A 73 4.77 -4.78 -14.46
N GLU A 74 6.10 -4.84 -14.58
CA GLU A 74 6.87 -6.06 -14.31
C GLU A 74 7.04 -6.25 -12.80
N LEU A 75 7.33 -5.16 -12.07
CA LEU A 75 7.51 -5.21 -10.63
C LEU A 75 6.20 -5.49 -9.88
N ILE A 76 5.12 -4.82 -10.26
CA ILE A 76 3.80 -4.86 -9.63
C ILE A 76 2.70 -4.85 -10.72
N PRO A 77 2.42 -6.00 -11.35
CA PRO A 77 1.42 -6.08 -12.43
C PRO A 77 -0.02 -5.77 -11.99
N ALA A 78 -0.28 -5.78 -10.68
CA ALA A 78 -1.61 -5.55 -10.11
C ALA A 78 -2.04 -4.07 -10.08
N LEU A 79 -1.12 -3.12 -10.33
CA LEU A 79 -1.42 -1.69 -10.29
C LEU A 79 -1.70 -1.12 -11.68
N ASP A 80 -2.77 -0.34 -11.80
CA ASP A 80 -3.10 0.46 -12.97
C ASP A 80 -2.62 1.91 -12.82
N ILE A 81 -1.52 2.23 -13.51
CA ILE A 81 -0.91 3.56 -13.49
C ILE A 81 -1.78 4.66 -14.11
N ASN A 82 -2.83 4.29 -14.85
CA ASN A 82 -3.72 5.26 -15.47
C ASN A 82 -4.66 5.89 -14.44
N LYS A 83 -4.91 5.22 -13.32
CA LYS A 83 -5.68 5.78 -12.20
C LYS A 83 -4.85 6.81 -11.44
N ASN A 84 -5.55 7.76 -10.81
CA ASN A 84 -4.90 8.75 -9.93
C ASN A 84 -4.33 8.09 -8.68
N VAL A 85 -5.07 7.14 -8.12
CA VAL A 85 -4.67 6.27 -7.02
C VAL A 85 -5.12 4.86 -7.37
N ASP A 86 -4.26 3.87 -7.12
CA ASP A 86 -4.65 2.46 -7.23
C ASP A 86 -4.01 1.65 -6.11
N MET A 87 -4.66 0.57 -5.70
CA MET A 87 -4.20 -0.26 -4.59
C MET A 87 -4.36 -1.75 -4.89
N ALA A 88 -3.44 -2.55 -4.36
CA ALA A 88 -3.55 -4.00 -4.37
C ALA A 88 -2.99 -4.61 -3.10
N ILE A 89 -3.39 -5.85 -2.81
CA ILE A 89 -2.73 -6.71 -1.82
C ILE A 89 -1.90 -7.73 -2.59
N LEU A 90 -0.60 -7.78 -2.28
CA LEU A 90 0.31 -8.76 -2.86
C LEU A 90 0.61 -9.86 -1.84
N PRO A 91 0.77 -11.12 -2.27
CA PRO A 91 1.20 -12.22 -1.39
C PRO A 91 2.65 -12.03 -0.90
N GLY A 92 3.44 -11.21 -1.63
CA GLY A 92 4.78 -10.78 -1.25
C GLY A 92 5.35 -9.81 -2.27
N THR A 93 6.54 -9.30 -2.00
CA THR A 93 7.31 -8.47 -2.94
C THR A 93 8.61 -9.19 -3.32
N PRO A 94 9.30 -8.84 -4.42
CA PRO A 94 10.52 -9.54 -4.81
C PRO A 94 11.59 -9.61 -3.70
N MET A 95 11.72 -8.56 -2.88
CA MET A 95 12.64 -8.53 -1.74
C MET A 95 12.10 -9.22 -0.48
N VAL A 96 10.78 -9.40 -0.37
CA VAL A 96 10.13 -10.05 0.78
C VAL A 96 9.00 -10.97 0.27
N PRO A 97 9.33 -12.09 -0.39
CA PRO A 97 8.38 -12.86 -1.20
C PRO A 97 7.31 -13.60 -0.39
N ASN A 98 7.59 -13.90 0.88
CA ASN A 98 6.70 -14.68 1.75
C ASN A 98 5.95 -13.82 2.78
N LYS A 99 5.93 -12.49 2.60
CA LYS A 99 5.26 -11.57 3.53
C LYS A 99 4.34 -10.65 2.74
N PRO A 100 3.01 -10.85 2.83
CA PRO A 100 2.06 -10.04 2.08
C PRO A 100 2.18 -8.54 2.37
N ALA A 101 1.84 -7.70 1.41
CA ALA A 101 1.96 -6.25 1.47
C ALA A 101 0.75 -5.57 0.82
N ILE A 102 0.38 -4.39 1.33
CA ILE A 102 -0.47 -3.47 0.56
C ILE A 102 0.45 -2.62 -0.29
N VAL A 103 0.09 -2.44 -1.56
CA VAL A 103 0.79 -1.59 -2.50
C VAL A 103 -0.13 -0.48 -2.95
N ILE A 104 0.36 0.76 -2.96
CA ILE A 104 -0.43 1.93 -3.33
C ILE A 104 0.33 2.77 -4.35
N TRP A 105 -0.32 3.03 -5.47
CA TRP A 105 0.11 3.95 -6.51
C TRP A 105 -0.48 5.34 -6.27
N TYR A 106 0.35 6.38 -6.37
CA TYR A 106 -0.06 7.77 -6.44
C TYR A 106 0.51 8.42 -7.70
N ARG A 107 -0.35 8.69 -8.67
CA ARG A 107 0.02 9.32 -9.93
C ARG A 107 0.50 10.75 -9.71
N ASN A 108 1.59 11.11 -10.38
CA ASN A 108 2.05 12.49 -10.44
C ASN A 108 1.03 13.35 -11.22
N PRO A 109 0.56 14.47 -10.66
CA PRO A 109 -0.46 15.29 -11.32
C PRO A 109 0.08 16.06 -12.54
N LEU A 110 1.39 16.28 -12.63
CA LEU A 110 2.03 17.08 -13.69
C LEU A 110 2.75 16.22 -14.73
N LEU A 111 3.26 15.05 -14.33
CA LEU A 111 4.04 14.17 -15.18
C LEU A 111 3.24 12.94 -15.58
N LYS A 112 3.09 12.73 -16.89
CA LYS A 112 2.45 11.52 -17.41
C LYS A 112 3.25 10.28 -17.02
N ASN A 113 2.54 9.18 -16.77
CA ASN A 113 3.11 7.87 -16.49
C ASN A 113 4.14 7.84 -15.34
N SER A 114 4.09 8.82 -14.45
CA SER A 114 5.08 9.03 -13.39
C SER A 114 4.35 9.22 -12.08
N GLY A 115 5.04 8.99 -10.96
CA GLY A 115 4.40 9.01 -9.65
C GLY A 115 5.22 8.35 -8.57
N VAL A 116 4.57 8.10 -7.44
CA VAL A 116 5.15 7.46 -6.27
C VAL A 116 4.36 6.20 -6.00
N PHE A 117 5.06 5.09 -5.84
CA PHE A 117 4.51 3.84 -5.36
C PHE A 117 5.00 3.60 -3.93
N ALA A 118 4.11 3.17 -3.03
CA ALA A 118 4.43 2.82 -1.65
C ALA A 118 4.04 1.37 -1.36
N ALA A 119 4.95 0.60 -0.76
CA ALA A 119 4.64 -0.70 -0.18
C ALA A 119 4.47 -0.58 1.33
N LEU A 120 3.42 -1.19 1.88
CA LEU A 120 3.04 -1.09 3.28
C LEU A 120 2.99 -2.47 3.94
N ASN A 121 3.17 -2.50 5.25
CA ASN A 121 2.87 -3.66 6.06
C ASN A 121 1.36 -3.83 6.26
N LEU A 122 0.89 -5.08 6.34
CA LEU A 122 -0.53 -5.38 6.58
C LEU A 122 -1.01 -5.11 8.01
N ASN A 123 -0.11 -4.99 8.98
CA ASN A 123 -0.45 -4.71 10.38
C ASN A 123 -0.72 -3.22 10.61
N LEU A 124 -1.47 -2.57 9.70
CA LEU A 124 -1.79 -1.15 9.75
C LEU A 124 -2.40 -0.75 11.11
N THR A 125 -3.09 -1.68 11.77
CA THR A 125 -3.66 -1.55 13.12
C THR A 125 -3.47 -2.84 13.91
N PRO A 126 -2.43 -2.95 14.76
CA PRO A 126 -2.21 -4.16 15.57
C PRO A 126 -3.39 -4.50 16.49
N SER A 127 -4.11 -3.48 17.00
CA SER A 127 -5.24 -3.62 17.91
C SER A 127 -6.51 -4.15 17.24
N LEU A 128 -6.63 -4.04 15.92
CA LEU A 128 -7.81 -4.49 15.18
C LEU A 128 -7.99 -6.01 15.18
N PHE A 129 -6.90 -6.71 14.90
CA PHE A 129 -6.87 -8.16 14.90
C PHE A 129 -7.02 -8.73 16.32
N TYR A 130 -6.70 -7.93 17.34
CA TYR A 130 -6.81 -8.34 18.74
C TYR A 130 -8.21 -8.16 19.32
N SER A 131 -8.96 -7.17 18.84
CA SER A 131 -10.27 -6.78 19.36
C SER A 131 -11.46 -7.48 18.69
N SER A 132 -11.26 -8.11 17.53
CA SER A 132 -12.22 -9.09 16.96
C SER A 132 -12.51 -10.28 17.87
N ARG A 133 -11.76 -10.43 18.97
CA ARG A 133 -12.02 -11.40 20.05
C ARG A 133 -13.01 -10.89 21.11
N GLN A 134 -13.56 -9.68 20.97
CA GLN A 134 -14.60 -9.11 21.85
C GLN A 134 -15.98 -9.43 21.25
N GLU A 135 -16.92 -9.77 22.12
CA GLU A 135 -18.06 -10.71 21.94
C GLU A 135 -19.13 -10.42 20.86
N ASP A 136 -19.01 -9.37 20.04
CA ASP A 136 -20.09 -8.92 19.13
C ASP A 136 -19.80 -9.04 17.60
N TYR A 137 -18.63 -9.52 17.18
CA TYR A 137 -18.28 -9.65 15.75
C TYR A 137 -17.56 -10.97 15.42
N ASP A 138 -18.01 -11.67 14.37
CA ASP A 138 -17.40 -12.94 13.90
C ASP A 138 -16.00 -12.74 13.26
N GLY A 139 -15.68 -11.50 12.89
CA GLY A 139 -14.35 -11.13 12.38
C GLY A 139 -14.35 -9.84 11.56
N LEU A 140 -13.17 -9.47 11.06
CA LEU A 140 -12.94 -8.31 10.21
C LEU A 140 -12.23 -8.75 8.93
N ALA A 141 -12.56 -8.11 7.81
CA ALA A 141 -11.88 -8.28 6.54
C ALA A 141 -11.53 -6.92 5.93
N LEU A 142 -10.27 -6.75 5.51
CA LEU A 142 -9.82 -5.65 4.66
C LEU A 142 -9.87 -6.10 3.20
N ILE A 143 -10.68 -5.43 2.39
CA ILE A 143 -10.87 -5.76 0.98
C ILE A 143 -10.21 -4.69 0.11
N ILE A 144 -9.36 -5.10 -0.82
CA ILE A 144 -8.75 -4.23 -1.83
C ILE A 144 -8.84 -4.94 -3.19
N GLY A 145 -9.61 -4.35 -4.10
CA GLY A 145 -9.94 -4.99 -5.37
C GLY A 145 -10.66 -6.31 -5.12
N ASN A 146 -10.10 -7.41 -5.63
CA ASN A 146 -10.68 -8.75 -5.47
C ASN A 146 -9.96 -9.60 -4.40
N THR A 147 -9.08 -9.00 -3.61
CA THR A 147 -8.31 -9.68 -2.56
C THR A 147 -8.77 -9.20 -1.20
N ALA A 148 -8.92 -10.13 -0.26
CA ALA A 148 -9.28 -9.88 1.12
C ALA A 148 -8.23 -10.44 2.09
N LEU A 149 -7.96 -9.69 3.14
CA LEU A 149 -7.25 -10.15 4.34
C LEU A 149 -8.24 -10.16 5.50
N SER A 150 -8.41 -11.30 6.16
CA SER A 150 -9.38 -11.42 7.26
C SER A 150 -8.77 -11.92 8.57
N THR A 151 -9.46 -11.69 9.69
CA THR A 151 -9.08 -12.20 11.02
C THR A 151 -9.34 -13.69 11.20
N PHE A 152 -10.19 -14.28 10.35
CA PHE A 152 -10.65 -15.67 10.42
C PHE A 152 -9.94 -16.60 9.42
N SER A 153 -9.02 -16.07 8.60
CA SER A 153 -8.20 -16.84 7.67
C SER A 153 -6.72 -16.56 7.87
N SER A 154 -5.89 -17.60 7.74
CA SER A 154 -4.43 -17.49 7.74
C SER A 154 -3.84 -17.19 6.34
N ARG A 155 -4.68 -17.18 5.29
CA ARG A 155 -4.30 -16.89 3.90
C ARG A 155 -5.06 -15.69 3.34
N LEU A 156 -4.49 -15.08 2.30
CA LEU A 156 -5.24 -14.15 1.45
C LEU A 156 -6.42 -14.89 0.82
N MET A 157 -7.58 -14.24 0.80
CA MET A 157 -8.82 -14.79 0.26
C MET A 157 -9.25 -13.99 -0.97
N ASN A 158 -9.99 -14.62 -1.87
CA ASN A 158 -10.77 -13.90 -2.85
C ASN A 158 -12.03 -13.32 -2.19
N VAL A 159 -12.53 -12.17 -2.68
CA VAL A 159 -13.78 -11.59 -2.16
C VAL A 159 -14.95 -12.56 -2.28
N ASN A 160 -14.98 -13.39 -3.33
CA ASN A 160 -16.02 -14.40 -3.51
C ASN A 160 -15.98 -15.52 -2.47
N GLU A 161 -14.88 -15.69 -1.73
CA GLU A 161 -14.78 -16.66 -0.62
C GLU A 161 -15.33 -16.09 0.70
N LEU A 162 -15.72 -14.80 0.74
CA LEU A 162 -16.31 -14.17 1.93
C LEU A 162 -17.81 -14.46 2.07
N THR A 163 -18.45 -15.10 1.08
CA THR A 163 -19.91 -15.22 0.94
C THR A 163 -20.61 -16.14 1.95
N ASP A 164 -19.88 -16.78 2.86
CA ASP A 164 -20.45 -17.60 3.94
C ASP A 164 -20.65 -16.82 5.26
N MET A 165 -20.42 -15.49 5.27
CA MET A 165 -20.55 -14.63 6.45
C MET A 165 -21.37 -13.36 6.15
N PRO A 166 -22.22 -12.87 7.09
CA PRO A 166 -22.95 -11.62 6.92
C PRO A 166 -22.00 -10.42 6.90
N VAL A 167 -21.60 -9.99 5.70
CA VAL A 167 -20.75 -8.79 5.50
C VAL A 167 -21.60 -7.53 5.68
N HIS A 168 -21.26 -6.71 6.67
CA HIS A 168 -21.77 -5.34 6.77
C HIS A 168 -20.79 -4.40 6.06
N ASP A 169 -21.22 -3.85 4.92
CA ASP A 169 -20.47 -2.85 4.17
C ASP A 169 -20.76 -1.47 4.76
N TYR A 170 -19.73 -0.76 5.22
CA TYR A 170 -19.83 0.58 5.76
C TYR A 170 -19.12 1.54 4.80
N GLN A 171 -19.93 2.21 3.95
CA GLN A 171 -19.50 3.29 3.06
C GLN A 171 -19.01 4.52 3.81
#